data_AF-A0A6L8FWE0-F1
#
_entry.id   AF-A0A6L8FWE0-F1
#
_cell.length_a   1.000
_cell.length_b   1.000
_cell.length_c   1.000
_cell.angle_alpha   90.00
_cell.angle_beta   90.00
_cell.angle_gamma   90.00
#
_symmetry.space_group_name_H-M   'P 1'
#
loop_
_entity.id
_entity.type
_entity.pdbx_description
1 polymer ?
#
loop_
_entity_poly.entity_id
_entity_poly.type
_entity_poly.pdbx_seq_one_letter_code
_entity_poly.pdbx_strand_id
1 'polypeptide(L)'
;MLLLSVIESLFILPAHLSSKGDGPVSRLFRRVFIRPLDWHARVVVLFDRGLKYVIRNAYQPTLRLALTHPISSTALALSLMLCTAGLVVGGHIKFVFMPDIGADWVTISVNMPQSTTATQTAKVVRHIEEKAIVLRDQIDAEREGGDSIYR
;
A
#
# COMPACT_ATOMS: atom_id res chain seq x y z
N MET A 1 19.08 -0.63 1.81
CA MET A 1 18.39 0.66 1.56
C MET A 1 18.05 1.41 2.84
N LEU A 2 17.34 0.82 3.82
CA LEU A 2 17.04 1.51 5.09
C LEU A 2 18.28 1.93 5.89
N LEU A 3 19.28 1.04 6.01
CA LEU A 3 20.55 1.36 6.69
C LEU A 3 21.28 2.55 6.05
N LEU A 4 21.34 2.61 4.72
CA LEU A 4 21.92 3.73 3.99
C LEU A 4 21.13 5.02 4.23
N SER A 5 19.79 4.96 4.24
CA SER A 5 18.94 6.13 4.54
C SER A 5 19.14 6.66 5.96
N VAL A 6 19.32 5.79 6.95
CA VAL A 6 19.61 6.21 8.34
C VAL A 6 20.99 6.86 8.44
N ILE A 7 22.00 6.28 7.80
CA ILE A 7 23.36 6.85 7.76
C ILE A 7 23.33 8.22 7.07
N GLU A 8 22.70 8.31 5.91
CA GLU A 8 22.54 9.57 5.19
C GLU A 8 21.78 10.60 6.03
N SER A 9 20.63 10.24 6.61
CA SER A 9 19.88 11.15 7.50
C SER A 9 20.67 11.58 8.74
N LEU A 10 21.57 10.76 9.29
CA LEU A 10 22.33 11.11 10.48
C LEU A 10 23.53 12.01 10.17
N PHE A 11 24.15 11.89 8.99
CA PHE A 11 25.32 12.69 8.59
C PHE A 11 24.96 13.92 7.75
N ILE A 12 23.94 13.85 6.88
CA ILE A 12 23.53 14.96 6.01
C ILE A 12 22.71 16.01 6.76
N LEU A 13 21.83 15.62 7.70
CA LEU A 13 21.09 16.62 8.50
C LEU A 13 22.00 17.53 9.34
N PRO A 14 23.01 17.05 10.10
CA PRO A 14 23.85 17.95 10.88
C PRO A 14 24.76 18.79 9.99
N ALA A 15 25.22 18.29 8.83
CA ALA A 15 25.97 19.12 7.88
C ALA A 15 25.11 20.29 7.37
N HIS A 16 23.82 20.05 7.12
CA HIS A 16 22.88 21.07 6.66
C HIS A 16 22.39 22.00 7.79
N LEU A 17 22.30 21.51 9.04
CA LEU A 17 21.88 22.28 10.22
C LEU A 17 23.03 23.03 10.92
N SER A 18 24.26 22.56 10.81
CA SER A 18 25.48 23.23 11.30
C SER A 18 25.78 24.50 10.49
N SER A 19 25.26 24.58 9.26
CA SER A 19 25.20 25.82 8.47
C SER A 19 24.02 26.73 8.85
N LYS A 20 23.67 26.79 10.15
CA LYS A 20 22.94 27.90 10.77
C LYS A 20 23.88 28.53 11.80
N GLY A 21 24.30 29.79 11.68
CA GLY A 21 23.89 30.79 10.71
C GLY A 21 24.13 32.21 11.22
N ASP A 22 25.38 32.58 11.54
CA ASP A 22 25.77 33.97 11.87
C ASP A 22 26.66 34.63 10.80
N GLY A 23 26.81 34.00 9.63
CA GLY A 23 27.53 34.57 8.48
C GLY A 23 26.69 35.61 7.70
N PRO A 24 27.32 36.62 7.06
CA PRO A 24 26.64 37.64 6.25
C PRO A 24 25.80 37.04 5.09
N VAL A 25 26.15 35.83 4.62
CA VAL A 25 25.46 35.12 3.54
C VAL A 25 24.09 34.55 3.97
N SER A 26 23.96 34.09 5.23
CA SER A 26 22.70 33.61 5.84
C SER A 26 21.65 34.72 5.94
N ARG A 27 22.09 35.95 6.27
CA ARG A 27 21.22 37.14 6.30
C ARG A 27 20.73 37.55 4.92
N LEU A 28 21.56 37.39 3.89
CA LEU A 28 21.19 37.71 2.50
C LEU A 28 20.16 36.70 1.96
N PHE A 29 20.39 35.40 2.18
CA PHE A 29 19.44 34.35 1.81
C PHE A 29 18.13 34.45 2.59
N ARG A 30 18.17 34.77 3.89
CA ARG A 30 16.96 35.15 4.66
C ARG A 30 16.21 36.28 3.96
N ARG A 31 16.88 37.36 3.58
CA ARG A 31 16.22 38.54 3.03
C ARG A 31 15.57 38.29 1.66
N VAL A 32 16.15 37.39 0.87
CA VAL A 32 15.65 37.00 -0.46
C VAL A 32 14.53 35.95 -0.37
N PHE A 33 14.65 34.96 0.52
CA PHE A 33 13.70 33.85 0.65
C PHE A 33 12.54 34.10 1.64
N ILE A 34 12.63 35.13 2.50
CA ILE A 34 11.57 35.47 3.48
C ILE A 34 10.46 36.33 2.86
N ARG A 35 10.67 37.00 1.72
CA ARG A 35 9.64 37.86 1.11
C ARG A 35 8.36 37.14 0.64
N PRO A 36 8.39 35.88 0.16
CA PRO A 36 7.17 35.10 -0.04
C PRO A 36 6.71 34.30 1.20
N LEU A 37 7.44 34.36 2.33
CA LEU A 37 7.27 33.44 3.47
C LEU A 37 6.33 33.96 4.57
N ASP A 38 5.90 35.21 4.55
CA ASP A 38 5.01 35.75 5.59
C ASP A 38 3.62 35.07 5.61
N TRP A 39 3.19 34.50 4.48
CA TRP A 39 2.00 33.64 4.44
C TRP A 39 2.29 32.25 5.01
N HIS A 40 3.39 31.62 4.63
CA HIS A 40 3.81 30.32 5.16
C HIS A 40 4.10 30.34 6.67
N ALA A 41 4.74 31.40 7.17
CA ALA A 41 5.02 31.57 8.59
C ALA A 41 3.72 31.63 9.42
N ARG A 42 2.66 32.27 8.89
CA ARG A 42 1.34 32.29 9.53
C ARG A 42 0.68 30.92 9.53
N VAL A 43 0.78 30.17 8.43
CA VAL A 43 0.27 28.78 8.34
C VAL A 43 1.01 27.86 9.31
N VAL A 44 2.33 27.97 9.40
CA VAL A 44 3.16 27.17 10.33
C VAL A 44 2.79 27.47 11.78
N VAL A 45 2.60 28.76 12.14
CA VAL A 45 2.18 29.12 13.51
C VAL A 45 0.76 28.67 13.80
N LEU A 46 -0.16 28.74 12.83
CA LEU A 46 -1.52 28.23 12.98
C LEU A 46 -1.53 26.71 13.18
N PHE A 47 -0.73 25.99 12.39
CA PHE A 47 -0.59 24.55 12.50
C PHE A 47 0.06 24.14 13.82
N ASP A 48 1.12 24.82 14.26
CA ASP A 48 1.75 24.58 15.56
C ASP A 48 0.78 24.83 16.73
N ARG A 49 -0.02 25.89 16.67
CA ARG A 49 -1.07 26.17 17.67
C ARG A 49 -2.17 25.12 17.64
N GLY A 50 -2.63 24.73 16.46
CA GLY A 50 -3.63 23.67 16.29
C GLY A 50 -3.14 22.34 16.82
N LEU A 51 -1.91 21.96 16.49
CA LEU A 51 -1.28 20.74 16.97
C LEU A 51 -1.12 20.76 18.49
N LYS A 52 -0.63 21.86 19.07
CA LYS A 52 -0.54 22.02 20.54
C LYS A 52 -1.89 22.01 21.22
N TYR A 53 -2.95 22.49 20.56
CA TYR A 53 -4.31 22.40 21.07
C TYR A 53 -4.80 20.94 21.08
N VAL A 54 -4.63 20.21 19.99
CA VAL A 54 -4.98 18.77 19.91
C VAL A 54 -4.19 17.95 20.93
N ILE A 55 -2.89 18.21 21.09
CA ILE A 55 -2.06 17.51 22.06
C ILE A 55 -2.59 17.73 23.48
N ARG A 56 -2.87 18.98 23.87
CA ARG A 56 -3.32 19.30 25.23
C ARG A 56 -4.77 18.90 25.50
N ASN A 57 -5.65 19.01 24.50
CA ASN A 57 -7.09 18.87 24.70
C ASN A 57 -7.64 17.49 24.28
N ALA A 58 -7.00 16.79 23.36
CA ALA A 58 -7.38 15.44 22.99
C ALA A 58 -6.41 14.41 23.57
N TYR A 59 -5.12 14.49 23.22
CA TYR A 59 -4.15 13.45 23.56
C TYR A 59 -3.86 13.34 25.07
N GLN A 60 -3.60 14.46 25.75
CA GLN A 60 -3.26 14.47 27.16
C GLN A 60 -4.39 13.95 28.08
N PRO A 61 -5.67 14.33 27.91
CA PRO A 61 -6.76 13.77 28.73
C PRO A 61 -7.06 12.30 28.38
N THR A 62 -7.02 11.90 27.10
CA THR A 62 -7.21 10.48 26.73
C THR A 62 -6.09 9.61 27.30
N LEU A 63 -4.85 10.09 27.27
CA LEU A 63 -3.71 9.40 27.86
C LEU A 63 -3.84 9.31 29.38
N ARG A 64 -4.26 10.38 30.05
CA ARG A 64 -4.51 10.35 31.49
C ARG A 64 -5.60 9.35 31.84
N LEU A 65 -6.71 9.32 31.09
CA LEU A 65 -7.79 8.35 31.28
C LEU A 65 -7.30 6.91 31.11
N ALA A 66 -6.51 6.64 30.07
CA ALA A 66 -5.91 5.33 29.81
C ALA A 66 -4.95 4.90 30.93
N LEU A 67 -4.18 5.83 31.50
CA LEU A 67 -3.25 5.55 32.61
C LEU A 67 -3.96 5.40 33.96
N THR A 68 -5.05 6.14 34.21
CA THR A 68 -5.82 6.02 35.46
C THR A 68 -6.65 4.73 35.50
N HIS A 69 -7.11 4.24 34.35
CA HIS A 69 -7.89 3.00 34.25
C HIS A 69 -7.20 1.99 33.32
N PRO A 70 -6.11 1.34 33.77
CA PRO A 70 -5.35 0.40 32.95
C PRO A 70 -6.21 -0.77 32.44
N ILE A 71 -7.19 -1.22 33.23
CA ILE A 71 -8.12 -2.28 32.84
C ILE A 71 -8.94 -1.87 31.61
N SER A 72 -9.36 -0.60 31.50
CA SER A 72 -10.11 -0.10 30.33
C SER A 72 -9.26 -0.09 29.08
N SER A 73 -7.98 0.32 29.17
CA SER A 73 -7.05 0.28 28.04
C SER A 73 -6.80 -1.16 27.55
N THR A 74 -6.59 -2.10 28.47
CA THR A 74 -6.39 -3.52 28.12
C THR A 74 -7.66 -4.14 27.54
N ALA A 75 -8.84 -3.82 28.10
CA ALA A 75 -10.12 -4.30 27.57
C ALA A 75 -10.39 -3.77 26.15
N LEU A 76 -10.05 -2.50 25.87
CA LEU A 76 -10.16 -1.92 24.54
C LEU A 76 -9.24 -2.63 23.55
N ALA A 77 -7.97 -2.84 23.91
CA ALA A 77 -7.01 -3.56 23.07
C ALA A 77 -7.46 -5.00 22.79
N LEU A 78 -7.94 -5.70 23.81
CA LEU A 78 -8.46 -7.06 23.68
C LEU A 78 -9.74 -7.10 22.83
N SER A 79 -10.64 -6.13 23.00
CA SER A 79 -11.84 -5.98 22.17
C SER A 79 -11.50 -5.75 20.70
N LEU A 80 -10.52 -4.88 20.39
CA LEU A 80 -10.05 -4.67 19.03
C LEU A 80 -9.43 -5.94 18.43
N MET A 81 -8.63 -6.65 19.23
CA MET A 81 -8.00 -7.91 18.82
C MET A 81 -9.06 -8.97 18.51
N LEU A 82 -10.04 -9.16 19.40
CA LEU A 82 -11.13 -10.10 19.21
C LEU A 82 -12.05 -9.70 18.04
N CYS A 83 -12.30 -8.41 17.85
CA CYS A 83 -13.09 -7.92 16.71
C CYS A 83 -12.37 -8.23 15.39
N THR A 84 -11.06 -7.93 15.31
CA THR A 84 -10.24 -8.23 14.13
C THR A 84 -10.18 -9.73 13.87
N ALA A 85 -9.92 -10.53 14.91
CA ALA A 85 -9.89 -11.99 14.80
C ALA A 85 -11.26 -12.56 14.38
N GLY A 86 -12.35 -12.03 14.95
CA GLY A 86 -13.71 -12.41 14.62
C GLY A 86 -14.10 -12.09 13.18
N LEU A 87 -13.65 -10.96 12.64
CA LEU A 87 -13.86 -10.59 11.23
C LEU A 87 -13.10 -11.53 10.27
N VAL A 88 -11.90 -11.95 10.66
CA VAL A 88 -11.09 -12.89 9.87
C VAL A 88 -11.70 -14.30 9.92
N VAL A 89 -11.98 -14.83 11.11
CA VAL A 89 -12.56 -16.18 11.29
C VAL A 89 -14.00 -16.25 10.77
N GLY A 90 -14.75 -15.16 10.89
CA GLY A 90 -16.12 -15.05 10.38
C GLY A 90 -16.22 -15.02 8.85
N GLY A 91 -15.11 -15.11 8.13
CA GLY A 91 -15.10 -15.23 6.67
C GLY A 91 -15.46 -13.95 5.92
N HIS A 92 -15.59 -12.80 6.61
CA HIS A 92 -15.77 -11.50 5.96
C HIS A 92 -14.51 -11.08 5.20
N ILE A 93 -13.34 -11.50 5.67
CA ILE A 93 -12.06 -11.25 5.00
C ILE A 93 -11.57 -12.57 4.40
N LYS A 94 -11.74 -12.72 3.08
CA LYS A 94 -11.20 -13.87 2.33
C LYS A 94 -9.68 -13.72 2.28
N PHE A 95 -8.99 -14.44 3.16
CA PHE A 95 -7.54 -14.51 3.13
C PHE A 95 -7.13 -15.38 1.93
N VAL A 96 -6.66 -14.75 0.85
CA VAL A 96 -6.12 -15.43 -0.33
C VAL A 96 -4.60 -15.30 -0.26
N PHE A 97 -3.89 -16.41 0.02
CA PHE A 97 -2.45 -16.41 0.27
C PHE A 97 -1.64 -15.95 -0.96
N MET A 98 -2.15 -16.25 -2.16
CA MET A 98 -1.77 -15.59 -3.39
C MET A 98 -3.07 -15.26 -4.13
N PRO A 99 -3.39 -13.98 -4.39
CA PRO A 99 -4.42 -13.68 -5.37
C PRO A 99 -3.96 -14.25 -6.71
N ASP A 100 -4.88 -14.82 -7.50
CA ASP A 100 -4.57 -15.22 -8.87
C ASP A 100 -4.18 -13.95 -9.65
N ILE A 101 -2.88 -13.70 -9.72
CA ILE A 101 -2.29 -12.83 -10.72
C ILE A 101 -2.62 -13.51 -12.06
N GLY A 102 -3.38 -12.82 -12.90
CA GLY A 102 -3.73 -13.33 -14.22
C GLY A 102 -2.46 -13.71 -14.95
N ALA A 103 -2.24 -15.01 -15.12
CA ALA A 103 -1.13 -15.52 -15.90
C ALA A 103 -1.47 -15.33 -17.39
N ASP A 104 -0.47 -14.96 -18.18
CA ASP A 104 -0.60 -14.78 -19.64
C ASP A 104 -0.78 -16.11 -20.40
N TRP A 105 -0.84 -17.25 -19.68
CA TRP A 105 -0.98 -18.59 -20.24
C TRP A 105 -2.01 -19.42 -19.47
N VAL A 106 -2.74 -20.26 -20.21
CA VAL A 106 -3.75 -21.19 -19.67
C VAL A 106 -3.32 -22.62 -19.97
N THR A 107 -3.18 -23.46 -18.94
CA THR A 107 -2.87 -24.88 -19.11
C THR A 107 -4.14 -25.72 -19.06
N ILE A 108 -4.39 -26.48 -20.13
CA ILE A 108 -5.51 -27.43 -20.23
C ILE A 108 -4.96 -28.85 -20.17
N SER A 109 -5.32 -29.59 -19.12
CA SER A 109 -4.95 -31.00 -18.95
C SER A 109 -6.10 -31.91 -19.36
N VAL A 110 -5.93 -32.70 -20.43
CA VAL A 110 -6.93 -33.66 -20.91
C VAL A 110 -6.49 -35.06 -20.53
N ASN A 111 -7.34 -35.79 -19.79
CA ASN A 111 -7.05 -37.16 -19.37
C ASN A 111 -8.01 -38.13 -20.08
N MET A 112 -7.48 -39.02 -20.93
CA MET A 112 -8.27 -39.96 -21.73
C MET A 112 -8.23 -41.37 -21.11
N PRO A 113 -9.31 -42.16 -21.20
CA PRO A 113 -9.33 -43.53 -20.71
C PRO A 113 -8.37 -44.45 -21.52
N GLN A 114 -7.82 -45.47 -20.84
CA GLN A 114 -6.74 -46.37 -21.32
C GLN A 114 -7.03 -47.19 -22.59
N SER A 115 -8.20 -47.03 -23.23
CA SER A 115 -8.59 -47.72 -24.47
C SER A 115 -8.73 -46.79 -25.67
N THR A 116 -8.36 -45.52 -25.53
CA THR A 116 -8.55 -44.51 -26.58
C THR A 116 -7.38 -44.54 -27.58
N THR A 117 -7.67 -44.77 -28.86
CA THR A 117 -6.66 -44.66 -29.93
C THR A 117 -6.14 -43.22 -30.03
N ALA A 118 -4.86 -43.04 -30.37
CA ALA A 118 -4.25 -41.72 -30.57
C ALA A 118 -5.09 -40.79 -31.47
N THR A 119 -5.76 -41.33 -32.49
CA THR A 119 -6.65 -40.59 -33.39
C THR A 119 -7.85 -39.94 -32.70
N GLN A 120 -8.41 -40.59 -31.67
CA GLN A 120 -9.54 -40.04 -30.91
C GLN A 120 -9.08 -38.95 -29.94
N THR A 121 -7.93 -39.13 -29.30
CA THR A 121 -7.29 -38.07 -28.49
C THR A 121 -6.99 -36.84 -29.35
N ALA A 122 -6.45 -37.03 -30.56
CA ALA A 122 -6.16 -35.93 -31.48
C ALA A 122 -7.41 -35.12 -31.89
N LYS A 123 -8.56 -35.79 -32.07
CA LYS A 123 -9.84 -35.10 -32.34
C LYS A 123 -10.29 -34.23 -31.17
N VAL A 124 -10.16 -34.74 -29.94
CA VAL A 124 -10.54 -33.99 -28.74
C VAL A 124 -9.62 -32.80 -28.52
N VAL A 125 -8.31 -32.97 -28.69
CA VAL A 125 -7.33 -31.88 -28.59
C VAL A 125 -7.62 -30.79 -29.61
N ARG A 126 -7.86 -31.15 -30.88
CA ARG A 126 -8.19 -30.19 -31.93
C ARG A 126 -9.51 -29.45 -31.66
N HIS A 127 -10.51 -30.13 -31.11
CA HIS A 127 -11.76 -29.48 -30.72
C HIS A 127 -11.56 -28.43 -29.62
N ILE A 128 -10.68 -28.71 -28.66
CA ILE A 128 -10.33 -27.78 -27.59
C ILE A 128 -9.55 -26.59 -28.14
N GLU A 129 -8.61 -26.81 -29.06
CA GLU A 129 -7.85 -25.74 -29.74
C GLU A 129 -8.76 -24.79 -30.52
N GLU A 130 -9.68 -25.33 -31.34
CA GLU A 130 -10.65 -24.53 -32.10
C GLU A 130 -11.53 -23.67 -31.17
N LYS A 131 -11.92 -24.20 -30.00
CA LYS A 131 -12.73 -23.46 -29.01
C LYS A 131 -11.92 -22.44 -28.22
N ALA A 132 -10.66 -22.73 -27.92
CA ALA A 132 -9.77 -21.81 -27.21
C ALA A 132 -9.50 -20.54 -28.03
N ILE A 133 -9.31 -20.68 -29.34
CA ILE A 133 -9.13 -19.56 -30.28
C ILE A 133 -10.37 -18.66 -30.31
N VAL A 134 -11.57 -19.25 -30.40
CA VAL A 134 -12.83 -18.50 -30.39
C VAL A 134 -13.02 -17.73 -29.07
N LEU A 135 -12.67 -18.35 -27.94
CA LEU A 135 -12.76 -17.71 -26.63
C LEU A 135 -11.77 -16.54 -26.49
N ARG A 136 -10.53 -16.70 -26.98
CA ARG A 136 -9.55 -15.61 -27.05
C ARG A 136 -10.10 -14.43 -27.84
N ASP A 137 -10.63 -14.69 -29.04
CA ASP A 137 -11.14 -13.63 -29.92
C ASP A 137 -12.35 -12.90 -29.29
N GLN A 138 -13.17 -13.59 -28.48
CA GLN A 138 -14.27 -12.98 -27.71
C GLN A 138 -13.76 -12.09 -26.55
N ILE A 139 -12.78 -12.56 -25.79
CA ILE A 139 -12.18 -11.82 -24.66
C ILE A 139 -11.44 -10.57 -25.17
N ASP A 140 -10.75 -10.68 -26.30
CA ASP A 140 -10.05 -9.57 -26.93
C ASP A 140 -11.03 -8.52 -27.49
N ALA A 141 -12.23 -8.94 -27.94
CA ALA A 141 -13.27 -8.02 -28.42
C ALA A 141 -13.99 -7.24 -27.30
N GLU A 142 -14.13 -7.83 -26.10
CA GLU A 142 -14.69 -7.13 -24.92
C GLU A 142 -13.70 -6.16 -24.28
N ARG A 143 -12.40 -6.32 -24.56
CA ARG A 143 -11.33 -5.52 -23.97
C ARG A 143 -10.91 -4.43 -24.95
N GLU A 144 -11.60 -3.29 -24.91
CA GLU A 144 -11.22 -2.09 -25.67
C GLU A 144 -9.82 -1.59 -25.27
N GLY A 145 -8.78 -2.05 -25.97
CA GLY A 145 -7.44 -1.48 -25.95
C GLY A 145 -6.37 -2.33 -25.28
N GLY A 146 -5.65 -3.11 -26.09
CA GLY A 146 -4.36 -3.72 -25.72
C GLY A 146 -4.06 -4.95 -26.56
N ASP A 147 -2.80 -5.10 -26.96
CA ASP A 147 -2.27 -6.24 -27.73
C ASP A 147 -2.62 -7.59 -27.04
N SER A 148 -2.88 -8.64 -27.82
CA SER A 148 -3.41 -9.91 -27.31
C SER A 148 -2.42 -10.53 -26.30
N ILE A 149 -2.87 -10.68 -25.06
CA ILE A 149 -2.06 -11.16 -23.93
C ILE A 149 -1.90 -12.69 -23.98
N TYR A 150 -2.80 -13.39 -24.69
CA TYR A 150 -2.86 -14.85 -24.73
C TYR A 150 -2.18 -15.39 -25.99
N ARG A 151 -1.01 -16.04 -25.80
CA ARG A 151 -0.23 -16.68 -26.88
C ARG A 151 -0.28 -18.19 -26.81
#